data_AF-T5ADU8-F1
#
_entry.id   AF-T5ADU8-F1
#
_cell.length_a   1.000
_cell.length_b   1.000
_cell.length_c   1.000
_cell.angle_alpha   90.00
_cell.angle_beta   90.00
_cell.angle_gamma   90.00
#
_symmetry.space_group_name_H-M   'P 1'
#
loop_
_entity.id
_entity.type
_entity.pdbx_description
1 polymer ?
#
loop_
_entity_poly.entity_id
_entity_poly.type
_entity_poly.pdbx_seq_one_letter_code
_entity_poly.pdbx_strand_id
1 'polypeptide(L)'
;MPLQYMSQETIRVQVRAVGKLAVPEALVPCPRAASVDGDGGQEADDGVEAIKVSVPNALEPTTKPTLGIDLSSYRPDVRHGVWYVSEVDLELMATGCGVLGTGGGGPTYYEYLKGLNALRAGGKGKMRVISPKALKDNDIVCSGAWYGRPSVIKRTSGGNEIIDSIDAVNRIRGIEAFSALFLDEIGGGNGMSAFPNSVHYDLPIVDGDSMGRAYPTLYHTTFSVYGYPLVPCAISDAAGNVSVALSTDTPVRLEKLIRTTAVELGLTCASSTNPLPGSAIKAHGVPNTLSQAWYLGRAVHLAKRTKGSYVDAIFDVCAGKLLFSGKITDVRRYIGGGYTMGAVMLAPLSHEERESPINASRQQVPMDKYMIIPFQNEFLYAAYCDQEGSEASQQVVCTVPNLISILGQDGEAIGSQDLRYGLRVNVIALPAHPLWRTPEALKVGGPDGFGLKMAEVGVDNDFTEARSVIDEFGA
;
A
#
# COMPACT_ATOMS: atom_id res chain seq x y z
N MET A 1 16.22 -5.46 12.41
CA MET A 1 16.00 -4.02 12.26
C MET A 1 16.71 -3.30 13.39
N PRO A 2 17.76 -2.53 13.09
CA PRO A 2 18.23 -1.52 14.02
C PRO A 2 17.09 -0.52 14.27
N LEU A 3 16.88 -0.14 15.53
CA LEU A 3 15.94 0.90 15.92
C LEU A 3 16.57 2.24 15.52
N GLN A 4 16.02 2.89 14.49
CA GLN A 4 16.61 4.06 13.82
C GLN A 4 16.58 5.36 14.63
N TYR A 5 16.16 5.32 15.90
CA TYR A 5 16.16 6.48 16.80
C TYR A 5 17.37 6.49 17.75
N MET A 6 18.34 5.60 17.55
CA MET A 6 19.54 5.54 18.38
C MET A 6 20.70 6.24 17.67
N SER A 7 21.27 7.25 18.33
CA SER A 7 22.39 8.06 17.87
C SER A 7 23.75 7.34 17.84
N GLN A 8 23.79 6.02 18.11
CA GLN A 8 25.02 5.22 18.20
C GLN A 8 24.94 3.91 17.40
N GLU A 9 26.10 3.41 16.97
CA GLU A 9 26.28 2.12 16.30
C GLU A 9 25.57 0.99 17.07
N THR A 10 24.50 0.45 16.50
CA THR A 10 23.67 -0.55 17.17
C THR A 10 23.73 -1.89 16.45
N ILE A 11 24.19 -2.91 17.16
CA ILE A 11 24.19 -4.30 16.70
C ILE A 11 22.89 -4.96 17.17
N ARG A 12 22.12 -5.53 16.23
CA ARG A 12 20.96 -6.37 16.57
C ARG A 12 21.36 -7.84 16.54
N VAL A 13 21.31 -8.50 17.68
CA VAL A 13 21.37 -9.96 17.78
C VAL A 13 19.94 -10.50 17.74
N GLN A 14 19.66 -11.43 16.82
CA GLN A 14 18.35 -12.07 16.71
C GLN A 14 18.53 -13.56 16.99
N VAL A 15 18.09 -13.99 18.17
CA VAL A 15 18.14 -15.40 18.60
C VAL A 15 16.79 -16.05 18.28
N ARG A 16 16.82 -17.19 17.58
CA ARG A 16 15.65 -18.03 17.32
C ARG A 16 15.81 -19.34 18.08
N ALA A 17 15.00 -19.55 19.11
CA ALA A 17 14.88 -20.83 19.79
C ALA A 17 13.73 -21.63 19.16
N VAL A 18 13.95 -22.92 18.90
CA VAL A 18 12.93 -23.84 18.39
C VAL A 18 12.89 -25.05 19.32
N GLY A 19 11.71 -25.34 19.86
CA GLY A 19 11.48 -26.46 20.78
C GLY A 19 9.99 -26.64 21.05
N LYS A 20 9.60 -27.77 21.65
CA LYS A 20 8.22 -27.96 22.12
C LYS A 20 8.02 -27.11 23.37
N LEU A 21 6.96 -26.29 23.37
CA LEU A 21 6.56 -25.51 24.53
C LEU A 21 6.17 -26.49 25.65
N ALA A 22 6.94 -26.52 26.73
CA ALA A 22 6.55 -27.25 27.93
C ALA A 22 5.39 -26.50 28.58
N VAL A 23 4.19 -27.07 28.54
CA VAL A 23 3.03 -26.57 29.28
C VAL A 23 3.15 -27.14 30.70
N PRO A 24 3.37 -26.32 31.74
CA PRO A 24 3.44 -26.82 33.11
C PRO A 24 2.08 -27.40 33.52
N GLU A 25 2.06 -28.61 34.10
CA GLU A 25 0.82 -29.27 34.56
C GLU A 25 0.15 -28.57 35.75
N ALA A 26 0.78 -27.55 36.34
CA ALA A 26 0.20 -26.72 37.38
C ALA A 26 0.33 -25.23 37.00
N LEU A 27 -0.81 -24.55 36.89
CA LEU A 27 -0.88 -23.09 36.93
C LEU A 27 -0.47 -22.62 38.33
N VAL A 28 0.83 -22.50 38.56
CA VAL A 28 1.35 -21.85 39.76
C VAL A 28 1.12 -20.34 39.59
N PRO A 29 0.44 -19.65 40.52
CA PRO A 29 0.31 -18.20 40.46
C PRO A 29 1.71 -17.58 40.43
N CYS A 30 1.94 -16.62 39.52
CA CYS A 30 3.18 -15.86 39.48
C CYS A 30 3.54 -15.37 40.89
N PRO A 31 4.80 -15.53 41.34
CA PRO A 31 5.25 -14.82 42.52
C PRO A 31 5.10 -13.32 42.25
N ARG A 32 4.39 -12.60 43.12
CA ARG A 32 4.40 -11.13 43.13
C ARG A 32 5.86 -10.70 43.05
N ALA A 33 6.18 -9.85 42.07
CA ALA A 33 7.50 -9.26 41.93
C ALA A 33 7.93 -8.69 43.29
N ALA A 34 9.10 -9.10 43.76
CA ALA A 34 9.69 -8.56 44.97
C ALA A 34 9.81 -7.04 44.80
N SER A 35 9.18 -6.30 45.70
CA SER A 35 9.37 -4.86 45.86
C SER A 35 10.84 -4.58 46.09
N VAL A 36 11.42 -3.71 45.25
CA VAL A 36 12.69 -3.08 45.54
C VAL A 36 12.41 -2.07 46.63
N ASP A 37 12.91 -2.33 47.84
CA ASP A 37 12.85 -1.40 48.97
C ASP A 37 13.53 -0.07 48.59
N GLY A 38 12.69 0.95 48.41
CA GLY A 38 13.03 2.35 48.26
C GLY A 38 12.06 3.16 49.12
N ASP A 39 12.62 3.76 50.16
CA ASP A 39 12.02 4.49 51.28
C ASP A 39 10.89 5.49 50.92
N GLY A 40 9.82 5.46 51.72
CA GLY A 40 9.00 6.63 52.10
C GLY A 40 7.97 7.21 51.12
N GLY A 41 6.70 6.81 51.25
CA GLY A 41 5.56 7.59 50.74
C GLY A 41 4.25 6.80 50.67
N GLN A 42 3.35 7.02 51.64
CA GLN A 42 1.96 6.54 51.59
C GLN A 42 1.17 7.33 50.55
N GLU A 43 0.60 6.67 49.54
CA GLU A 43 -0.61 7.15 48.87
C GLU A 43 -1.56 5.97 48.60
N ALA A 44 -2.85 6.24 48.82
CA ALA A 44 -3.94 5.28 48.85
C ALA A 44 -4.31 4.77 47.45
N ASP A 45 -4.52 3.45 47.35
CA ASP A 45 -4.97 2.75 46.15
C ASP A 45 -6.51 2.76 46.08
N ASP A 46 -7.08 3.79 45.46
CA ASP A 46 -8.48 3.81 45.00
C ASP A 46 -8.51 3.56 43.48
N GLY A 47 -8.23 2.33 43.06
CA GLY A 47 -8.34 1.86 41.69
C GLY A 47 -9.51 0.91 41.50
N VAL A 48 -10.67 1.41 41.05
CA VAL A 48 -11.75 0.56 40.54
C VAL A 48 -11.25 -0.15 39.27
N GLU A 49 -10.90 -1.43 39.38
CA GLU A 49 -10.57 -2.26 38.22
C GLU A 49 -11.74 -2.22 37.22
N ALA A 50 -11.49 -1.68 36.04
CA ALA A 50 -12.44 -1.67 34.95
C ALA A 50 -12.89 -3.12 34.66
N ILE A 51 -14.20 -3.36 34.76
CA ILE A 51 -14.84 -4.65 34.51
C ILE A 51 -14.36 -5.17 33.15
N LYS A 52 -13.68 -6.32 33.14
CA LYS A 52 -13.35 -7.06 31.91
C LYS A 52 -14.66 -7.40 31.19
N VAL A 53 -15.00 -6.59 30.19
CA VAL A 53 -16.07 -6.91 29.25
C VAL A 53 -15.62 -8.13 28.45
N SER A 54 -16.28 -9.28 28.67
CA SER A 54 -16.10 -10.44 27.81
C SER A 54 -16.67 -10.11 26.44
N VAL A 55 -15.83 -10.16 25.41
CA VAL A 55 -16.27 -10.00 24.02
C VAL A 55 -17.15 -11.20 23.69
N PRO A 56 -18.46 -11.02 23.42
CA PRO A 56 -19.31 -12.11 23.00
C PRO A 56 -18.82 -12.57 21.63
N ASN A 57 -18.53 -13.87 21.51
CA ASN A 57 -18.24 -14.57 20.25
C ASN A 57 -16.84 -14.34 19.63
N ALA A 58 -15.79 -14.87 20.28
CA ALA A 58 -14.43 -14.94 19.72
C ALA A 58 -14.28 -15.80 18.43
N LEU A 59 -15.37 -16.41 17.94
CA LEU A 59 -15.39 -17.26 16.74
C LEU A 59 -15.68 -16.47 15.45
N GLU A 60 -16.26 -15.27 15.54
CA GLU A 60 -16.55 -14.43 14.38
C GLU A 60 -15.45 -13.37 14.19
N PRO A 61 -14.67 -13.42 13.09
CA PRO A 61 -13.59 -12.47 12.90
C PRO A 61 -14.16 -11.08 12.60
N THR A 62 -13.88 -10.12 13.48
CA THR A 62 -14.34 -8.72 13.36
C THR A 62 -13.65 -7.93 12.23
N THR A 63 -12.72 -8.57 11.52
CA THR A 63 -11.90 -7.94 10.46
C THR A 63 -11.96 -8.72 9.14
N LYS A 64 -12.78 -9.77 9.05
CA LYS A 64 -12.93 -10.60 7.84
C LYS A 64 -14.41 -10.72 7.43
N PRO A 65 -15.09 -9.60 7.15
CA PRO A 65 -16.51 -9.58 6.79
C PRO A 65 -16.84 -10.44 5.57
N THR A 66 -15.88 -10.64 4.66
CA THR A 66 -16.07 -11.52 3.51
C THR A 66 -16.45 -12.94 3.93
N LEU A 67 -15.90 -13.50 5.02
CA LEU A 67 -16.14 -14.90 5.42
C LEU A 67 -17.61 -15.22 5.70
N GLY A 68 -18.40 -14.22 6.11
CA GLY A 68 -19.82 -14.39 6.45
C GLY A 68 -20.79 -14.24 5.27
N ILE A 69 -20.30 -13.97 4.05
CA ILE A 69 -21.15 -13.66 2.89
C ILE A 69 -20.83 -14.54 1.68
N ASP A 70 -21.81 -14.71 0.79
CA ASP A 70 -21.57 -15.28 -0.53
C ASP A 70 -21.02 -14.22 -1.49
N LEU A 71 -19.70 -14.24 -1.71
CA LEU A 71 -19.03 -13.29 -2.60
C LEU A 71 -19.44 -13.42 -4.07
N SER A 72 -19.98 -14.57 -4.49
CA SER A 72 -20.37 -14.79 -5.89
C SER A 72 -21.60 -13.95 -6.27
N SER A 73 -22.53 -13.78 -5.33
CA SER A 73 -23.75 -13.00 -5.48
C SER A 73 -23.70 -11.61 -4.85
N TYR A 74 -22.64 -11.30 -4.10
CA TYR A 74 -22.42 -9.99 -3.48
C TYR A 74 -22.45 -8.84 -4.51
N ARG A 75 -23.20 -7.78 -4.17
CA ARG A 75 -23.29 -6.53 -4.94
C ARG A 75 -22.99 -5.35 -4.01
N PRO A 76 -22.10 -4.41 -4.39
CA PRO A 76 -21.87 -3.19 -3.63
C PRO A 76 -23.11 -2.28 -3.64
N ASP A 77 -23.29 -1.47 -2.59
CA ASP A 77 -24.38 -0.48 -2.51
C ASP A 77 -24.02 0.76 -3.34
N VAL A 78 -24.53 0.81 -4.57
CA VAL A 78 -24.39 1.96 -5.46
C VAL A 78 -25.76 2.56 -5.74
N ARG A 79 -25.94 3.84 -5.42
CA ARG A 79 -27.19 4.58 -5.59
C ARG A 79 -26.91 5.96 -6.14
N HIS A 80 -27.63 6.36 -7.18
CA HIS A 80 -27.53 7.70 -7.78
C HIS A 80 -26.08 8.10 -8.16
N GLY A 81 -25.29 7.15 -8.67
CA GLY A 81 -23.90 7.39 -9.06
C GLY A 81 -22.91 7.53 -7.89
N VAL A 82 -23.33 7.17 -6.68
CA VAL A 82 -22.48 7.16 -5.47
C VAL A 82 -22.38 5.72 -4.96
N TRP A 83 -21.16 5.25 -4.77
CA TRP A 83 -20.88 3.99 -4.09
C TRP A 83 -20.71 4.22 -2.59
N TYR A 84 -21.62 3.65 -1.82
CA TYR A 84 -21.58 3.63 -0.36
C TYR A 84 -20.78 2.42 0.11
N VAL A 85 -19.57 2.68 0.62
CA VAL A 85 -18.58 1.65 0.92
C VAL A 85 -18.99 0.86 2.16
N SER A 86 -19.03 -0.47 2.03
CA SER A 86 -19.27 -1.39 3.14
C SER A 86 -17.96 -1.96 3.72
N GLU A 87 -18.06 -2.69 4.83
CA GLU A 87 -16.90 -3.40 5.39
C GLU A 87 -16.34 -4.47 4.43
N VAL A 88 -17.21 -5.11 3.64
CA VAL A 88 -16.83 -6.07 2.60
C VAL A 88 -16.03 -5.37 1.52
N ASP A 89 -16.51 -4.23 1.03
CA ASP A 89 -15.83 -3.46 -0.01
C ASP A 89 -14.43 -3.02 0.45
N LEU A 90 -14.30 -2.57 1.70
CA LEU A 90 -13.00 -2.22 2.29
C LEU A 90 -12.04 -3.41 2.33
N GLU A 91 -12.51 -4.61 2.68
CA GLU A 91 -11.66 -5.80 2.72
C GLU A 91 -11.17 -6.18 1.31
N LEU A 92 -12.07 -6.11 0.32
CA LEU A 92 -11.73 -6.42 -1.07
C LEU A 92 -10.75 -5.37 -1.63
N MET A 93 -11.02 -4.08 -1.46
CA MET A 93 -10.11 -3.02 -1.86
C MET A 93 -8.73 -3.20 -1.20
N ALA A 94 -8.67 -3.54 0.09
CA ALA A 94 -7.40 -3.72 0.79
C ALA A 94 -6.50 -4.79 0.14
N THR A 95 -7.07 -5.95 -0.22
CA THR A 95 -6.31 -6.99 -0.94
C THR A 95 -5.88 -6.50 -2.33
N GLY A 96 -6.76 -5.82 -3.08
CA GLY A 96 -6.43 -5.29 -4.41
C GLY A 96 -5.38 -4.18 -4.40
N CYS A 97 -5.45 -3.23 -3.47
CA CYS A 97 -4.42 -2.21 -3.26
C CYS A 97 -3.07 -2.86 -2.96
N GLY A 98 -3.06 -3.98 -2.21
CA GLY A 98 -1.87 -4.81 -2.04
C GLY A 98 -1.28 -5.28 -3.37
N VAL A 99 -2.09 -5.90 -4.23
CA VAL A 99 -1.66 -6.38 -5.57
C VAL A 99 -1.06 -5.24 -6.40
N LEU A 100 -1.69 -4.06 -6.39
CA LEU A 100 -1.27 -2.85 -7.10
C LEU A 100 -0.10 -2.10 -6.42
N GLY A 101 0.32 -2.53 -5.23
CA GLY A 101 1.32 -1.85 -4.39
C GLY A 101 2.74 -1.93 -4.90
N THR A 102 3.07 -2.85 -5.81
CA THR A 102 4.42 -3.01 -6.38
C THR A 102 5.55 -3.11 -5.35
N GLY A 103 5.26 -3.72 -4.19
CA GLY A 103 6.21 -3.82 -3.07
C GLY A 103 6.21 -2.63 -2.11
N GLY A 104 5.46 -1.57 -2.40
CA GLY A 104 5.42 -0.33 -1.64
C GLY A 104 4.04 0.12 -1.18
N GLY A 105 3.88 1.43 -0.99
CA GLY A 105 2.64 2.07 -0.50
C GLY A 105 2.26 1.78 0.96
N GLY A 106 3.12 1.06 1.68
CA GLY A 106 2.92 0.67 3.06
C GLY A 106 1.97 -0.53 3.25
N PRO A 107 1.90 -1.12 4.46
CA PRO A 107 1.10 -2.32 4.69
C PRO A 107 -0.40 -2.02 4.70
N THR A 108 -1.16 -2.63 3.78
CA THR A 108 -2.58 -2.33 3.61
C THR A 108 -3.44 -2.67 4.82
N TYR A 109 -3.05 -3.70 5.58
CA TYR A 109 -3.84 -4.18 6.73
C TYR A 109 -4.07 -3.08 7.78
N TYR A 110 -3.08 -2.22 8.06
CA TYR A 110 -3.23 -1.18 9.07
C TYR A 110 -4.24 -0.11 8.63
N GLU A 111 -4.17 0.32 7.37
CA GLU A 111 -5.09 1.32 6.82
C GLU A 111 -6.50 0.76 6.65
N TYR A 112 -6.63 -0.53 6.32
CA TYR A 112 -7.91 -1.23 6.36
C TYR A 112 -8.56 -1.21 7.75
N LEU A 113 -7.79 -1.46 8.82
CA LEU A 113 -8.33 -1.38 10.18
C LEU A 113 -8.76 0.03 10.57
N LYS A 114 -7.99 1.06 10.17
CA LYS A 114 -8.37 2.47 10.36
C LYS A 114 -9.66 2.79 9.60
N GLY A 115 -9.77 2.34 8.35
CA GLY A 115 -10.97 2.47 7.52
C GLY A 115 -12.20 1.80 8.15
N LEU A 116 -12.08 0.56 8.62
CA LEU A 116 -13.15 -0.13 9.35
C LEU A 116 -13.60 0.64 10.59
N ASN A 117 -12.64 1.11 11.39
CA ASN A 117 -12.95 1.89 12.59
C ASN A 117 -13.70 3.18 12.24
N ALA A 118 -13.23 3.92 11.22
CA ALA A 118 -13.88 5.13 10.75
C ALA A 118 -15.29 4.85 10.19
N LEU A 119 -15.46 3.78 9.41
CA LEU A 119 -16.76 3.39 8.85
C LEU A 119 -17.77 3.08 9.97
N ARG A 120 -17.35 2.36 11.00
CA ARG A 120 -18.20 1.99 12.16
C ARG A 120 -18.55 3.18 13.04
N ALA A 121 -17.60 4.08 13.27
CA ALA A 121 -17.77 5.24 14.16
C ALA A 121 -18.42 6.46 13.48
N GLY A 122 -18.22 6.64 12.18
CA GLY A 122 -18.56 7.87 11.45
C GLY A 122 -20.04 8.05 11.12
N GLY A 123 -20.84 6.98 11.20
CA GLY A 123 -22.25 6.98 10.84
C GLY A 123 -22.50 6.45 9.42
N LYS A 124 -23.69 5.89 9.21
CA LYS A 124 -24.08 5.24 7.95
C LYS A 124 -24.04 6.24 6.79
N GLY A 125 -23.41 5.83 5.70
CA GLY A 125 -23.44 6.55 4.42
C GLY A 125 -22.42 7.67 4.24
N LYS A 126 -21.51 7.90 5.21
CA LYS A 126 -20.47 8.92 5.08
C LYS A 126 -19.32 8.52 4.16
N MET A 127 -18.88 7.27 4.25
CA MET A 127 -17.80 6.74 3.41
C MET A 127 -18.33 6.46 2.00
N ARG A 128 -17.94 7.31 1.05
CA ARG A 128 -18.52 7.35 -0.30
C ARG A 128 -17.43 7.43 -1.35
N VAL A 129 -17.66 6.76 -2.47
CA VAL A 129 -16.84 6.87 -3.68
C VAL A 129 -17.70 7.38 -4.84
N ILE A 130 -17.18 8.32 -5.63
CA ILE A 130 -17.85 8.91 -6.81
C ILE A 130 -16.98 8.76 -8.06
N SER A 131 -17.62 8.74 -9.23
CA SER A 131 -16.88 8.76 -10.50
C SER A 131 -16.16 10.11 -10.68
N PRO A 132 -14.95 10.14 -11.29
CA PRO A 132 -14.33 11.39 -11.73
C PRO A 132 -15.25 12.24 -12.63
N LYS A 133 -16.16 11.60 -13.39
CA LYS A 133 -17.14 12.26 -14.25
C LYS A 133 -18.16 13.11 -13.46
N ALA A 134 -18.36 12.84 -12.18
CA ALA A 134 -19.27 13.59 -11.31
C ALA A 134 -18.67 14.94 -10.86
N LEU A 135 -17.36 15.15 -11.02
CA LEU A 135 -16.69 16.41 -10.68
C LEU A 135 -17.01 17.51 -11.70
N LYS A 136 -17.34 18.68 -11.18
CA LYS A 136 -17.32 19.93 -11.94
C LYS A 136 -15.87 20.34 -12.19
N ASP A 137 -15.63 21.08 -13.27
CA ASP A 137 -14.27 21.49 -13.66
C ASP A 137 -13.56 22.34 -12.59
N ASN A 138 -14.33 23.09 -11.81
CA ASN A 138 -13.87 24.00 -10.76
C ASN A 138 -14.02 23.44 -9.33
N ASP A 139 -14.45 22.18 -9.18
CA ASP A 139 -14.46 21.54 -7.87
C ASP A 139 -13.04 21.50 -7.31
N ILE A 140 -12.86 21.80 -6.02
CA ILE A 140 -11.56 21.72 -5.36
C ILE A 140 -11.42 20.31 -4.81
N VAL A 141 -10.34 19.62 -5.19
CA VAL A 141 -10.06 18.25 -4.77
C VAL A 141 -8.75 18.23 -4.01
N CYS A 142 -8.79 17.74 -2.79
CA CYS A 142 -7.62 17.62 -1.91
C CYS A 142 -7.09 16.18 -1.96
N SER A 143 -5.79 16.02 -1.75
CA SER A 143 -5.18 14.70 -1.58
C SER A 143 -4.31 14.67 -0.34
N GLY A 144 -4.14 13.47 0.22
CA GLY A 144 -3.26 13.25 1.35
C GLY A 144 -2.89 11.79 1.46
N ALA A 145 -1.66 11.53 1.85
CA ALA A 145 -1.09 10.19 1.89
C ALA A 145 -0.11 10.04 3.04
N TRP A 146 0.16 8.81 3.44
CA TRP A 146 1.28 8.50 4.31
C TRP A 146 2.58 8.71 3.57
N TYR A 147 3.52 9.35 4.25
CA TYR A 147 4.83 9.66 3.74
C TYR A 147 5.89 9.29 4.76
N GLY A 148 6.96 8.64 4.30
CA GLY A 148 8.03 8.20 5.19
C GLY A 148 8.61 6.87 4.76
N ARG A 149 9.07 6.09 5.73
CA ARG A 149 9.74 4.81 5.47
C ARG A 149 8.82 3.64 5.83
N PRO A 150 8.45 2.77 4.88
CA PRO A 150 7.66 1.57 5.15
C PRO A 150 8.21 0.69 6.27
N SER A 151 9.54 0.66 6.43
CA SER A 151 10.22 -0.11 7.48
C SER A 151 10.01 0.44 8.91
N VAL A 152 9.53 1.68 9.07
CA VAL A 152 9.35 2.37 10.37
C VAL A 152 7.86 2.51 10.75
N ILE A 153 6.92 2.17 9.85
CA ILE A 153 5.44 2.29 10.02
C ILE A 153 4.87 1.46 11.20
N LYS A 154 5.68 0.70 11.94
CA LYS A 154 5.25 -0.02 13.15
C LYS A 154 4.96 0.89 14.36
N ARG A 155 5.10 2.22 14.20
CA ARG A 155 4.71 3.20 15.21
C ARG A 155 3.20 3.46 15.11
N THR A 156 2.54 3.54 16.26
CA THR A 156 1.11 3.91 16.32
C THR A 156 0.94 5.34 15.78
N SER A 157 0.10 5.50 14.76
CA SER A 157 -0.31 6.81 14.24
C SER A 157 -1.14 7.58 15.28
N GLY A 158 -1.09 8.91 15.23
CA GLY A 158 -1.95 9.79 16.01
C GLY A 158 -3.40 9.80 15.52
N GLY A 159 -3.62 9.48 14.24
CA GLY A 159 -4.95 9.36 13.60
C GLY A 159 -5.38 10.61 12.82
N ASN A 160 -4.70 11.74 13.03
CA ASN A 160 -5.04 13.03 12.41
C ASN A 160 -4.00 13.51 11.40
N GLU A 161 -2.90 12.80 11.18
CA GLU A 161 -1.76 13.33 10.43
C GLU A 161 -2.15 13.80 9.02
N ILE A 162 -2.91 12.99 8.27
CA ILE A 162 -3.36 13.37 6.93
C ILE A 162 -4.30 14.59 6.98
N ILE A 163 -5.20 14.64 7.97
CA ILE A 163 -6.12 15.77 8.21
C ILE A 163 -5.30 17.04 8.48
N ASP A 164 -4.33 16.99 9.39
CA ASP A 164 -3.47 18.12 9.75
C ASP A 164 -2.69 18.65 8.54
N SER A 165 -2.24 17.76 7.65
CA SER A 165 -1.57 18.15 6.41
C SER A 165 -2.53 18.83 5.41
N ILE A 166 -3.72 18.26 5.20
CA ILE A 166 -4.74 18.85 4.31
C ILE A 166 -5.17 20.22 4.82
N ASP A 167 -5.48 20.32 6.12
CA ASP A 167 -5.95 21.55 6.75
C ASP A 167 -4.89 22.65 6.72
N ALA A 168 -3.61 22.32 6.90
CA ALA A 168 -2.53 23.28 6.81
C ALA A 168 -2.38 23.86 5.40
N VAL A 169 -2.47 23.01 4.37
CA VAL A 169 -2.46 23.47 2.97
C VAL A 169 -3.67 24.34 2.67
N ASN A 170 -4.88 23.90 3.04
CA ASN A 170 -6.11 24.64 2.81
C ASN A 170 -6.11 26.00 3.50
N ARG A 171 -5.60 26.08 4.74
CA ARG A 171 -5.43 27.34 5.47
C ARG A 171 -4.54 28.33 4.72
N ILE A 172 -3.40 27.87 4.20
CA ILE A 172 -2.46 28.71 3.44
C ILE A 172 -3.07 29.17 2.11
N ARG A 173 -3.87 28.30 1.48
CA ARG A 173 -4.55 28.58 0.21
C ARG A 173 -5.83 29.40 0.36
N GLY A 174 -6.32 29.61 1.59
CA GLY A 174 -7.61 30.26 1.84
C GLY A 174 -8.81 29.43 1.37
N ILE A 175 -8.69 28.10 1.39
CA ILE A 175 -9.75 27.17 0.99
C ILE A 175 -10.57 26.83 2.24
N GLU A 176 -11.79 27.36 2.31
CA GLU A 176 -12.72 27.10 3.42
C GLU A 176 -13.55 25.84 3.20
N ALA A 177 -13.75 25.43 1.94
CA ALA A 177 -14.49 24.23 1.56
C ALA A 177 -13.93 23.61 0.28
N PHE A 178 -13.96 22.28 0.22
CA PHE A 178 -13.55 21.49 -0.94
C PHE A 178 -14.57 20.37 -1.21
N SER A 179 -14.55 19.83 -2.42
CA SER A 179 -15.66 19.00 -2.93
C SER A 179 -15.42 17.50 -2.74
N ALA A 180 -14.15 17.05 -2.77
CA ALA A 180 -13.81 15.63 -2.72
C ALA A 180 -12.35 15.39 -2.32
N LEU A 181 -12.05 14.13 -1.98
CA LEU A 181 -10.69 13.62 -1.82
C LEU A 181 -10.26 12.82 -3.06
N PHE A 182 -8.97 12.84 -3.35
CA PHE A 182 -8.35 11.98 -4.36
C PHE A 182 -7.14 11.28 -3.77
N LEU A 183 -6.89 10.04 -4.20
CA LEU A 183 -5.73 9.28 -3.74
C LEU A 183 -4.47 9.78 -4.44
N ASP A 184 -3.37 9.88 -3.71
CA ASP A 184 -2.07 10.09 -4.34
C ASP A 184 -1.67 8.80 -5.08
N GLU A 185 -1.75 7.64 -4.42
CA GLU A 185 -1.41 6.34 -5.01
C GLU A 185 -2.43 5.26 -4.61
N ILE A 186 -2.76 4.36 -5.54
CA ILE A 186 -3.61 3.19 -5.26
C ILE A 186 -2.84 2.05 -4.55
N GLY A 187 -1.51 2.09 -4.60
CA GLY A 187 -0.68 1.01 -4.10
C GLY A 187 -0.64 0.91 -2.57
N GLY A 188 -0.73 -0.31 -2.04
CA GLY A 188 -0.52 -0.60 -0.63
C GLY A 188 -1.54 0.06 0.32
N GLY A 189 -1.09 0.47 1.49
CA GLY A 189 -1.90 1.17 2.48
C GLY A 189 -2.35 2.56 2.04
N ASN A 190 -1.55 3.26 1.23
CA ASN A 190 -1.95 4.56 0.71
C ASN A 190 -3.20 4.51 -0.18
N GLY A 191 -3.44 3.40 -0.90
CA GLY A 191 -4.72 3.17 -1.60
C GLY A 191 -5.95 3.10 -0.69
N MET A 192 -5.75 3.00 0.63
CA MET A 192 -6.82 2.98 1.64
C MET A 192 -6.83 4.23 2.53
N SER A 193 -5.85 5.13 2.39
CA SER A 193 -5.64 6.24 3.34
C SER A 193 -6.76 7.27 3.30
N ALA A 194 -7.44 7.44 2.16
CA ALA A 194 -8.53 8.41 2.02
C ALA A 194 -9.83 8.00 2.73
N PHE A 195 -10.03 6.72 3.09
CA PHE A 195 -11.31 6.27 3.69
C PHE A 195 -11.60 6.89 5.06
N PRO A 196 -10.68 6.90 6.04
CA PRO A 196 -10.90 7.64 7.29
C PRO A 196 -11.11 9.14 7.07
N ASN A 197 -10.35 9.74 6.16
CA ASN A 197 -10.43 11.18 5.86
C ASN A 197 -11.77 11.56 5.21
N SER A 198 -12.30 10.71 4.32
CA SER A 198 -13.62 10.87 3.70
C SER A 198 -14.72 10.92 4.75
N VAL A 199 -14.64 10.07 5.76
CA VAL A 199 -15.59 10.07 6.89
C VAL A 199 -15.42 11.33 7.76
N HIS A 200 -14.18 11.74 8.02
CA HIS A 200 -13.87 12.92 8.83
C HIS A 200 -14.47 14.20 8.23
N TYR A 201 -14.19 14.45 6.94
CA TYR A 201 -14.69 15.63 6.24
C TYR A 201 -16.14 15.49 5.76
N ASP A 202 -16.71 14.28 5.82
CA ASP A 202 -17.98 13.91 5.19
C ASP A 202 -18.01 14.30 3.69
N LEU A 203 -16.96 13.92 2.98
CA LEU A 203 -16.76 14.17 1.55
C LEU A 203 -16.43 12.87 0.82
N PRO A 204 -16.88 12.72 -0.45
CA PRO A 204 -16.59 11.51 -1.22
C PRO A 204 -15.13 11.45 -1.65
N ILE A 205 -14.66 10.22 -1.89
CA ILE A 205 -13.42 9.93 -2.58
C ILE A 205 -13.73 9.78 -4.07
N VAL A 206 -12.92 10.36 -4.94
CA VAL A 206 -13.05 10.18 -6.38
C VAL A 206 -12.38 8.85 -6.77
N ASP A 207 -13.07 8.02 -7.54
CA ASP A 207 -12.59 6.71 -8.00
C ASP A 207 -11.42 6.86 -8.98
N GLY A 208 -10.21 6.88 -8.43
CA GLY A 208 -8.96 7.04 -9.14
C GLY A 208 -7.83 7.45 -8.19
N ASP A 209 -6.62 7.54 -8.74
CA ASP A 209 -5.45 8.04 -8.03
C ASP A 209 -4.48 8.76 -8.99
N SER A 210 -3.40 9.32 -8.45
CA SER A 210 -2.44 10.09 -9.24
C SER A 210 -1.28 9.25 -9.82
N MET A 211 -1.26 7.94 -9.61
CA MET A 211 -0.15 7.06 -10.02
C MET A 211 -0.60 5.81 -10.78
N GLY A 212 -1.73 5.18 -10.47
CA GLY A 212 -2.15 3.88 -10.97
C GLY A 212 -1.30 2.70 -10.46
N ARG A 213 -0.36 2.98 -9.55
CA ARG A 213 0.58 2.06 -8.88
C ARG A 213 1.16 2.76 -7.65
N ALA A 214 2.11 2.14 -6.95
CA ALA A 214 2.96 2.87 -6.00
C ALA A 214 4.26 3.38 -6.63
N TYR A 215 4.75 4.52 -6.16
CA TYR A 215 6.07 5.06 -6.48
C TYR A 215 6.77 5.65 -5.23
N PRO A 216 8.11 5.75 -5.22
CA PRO A 216 8.84 6.07 -3.99
C PRO A 216 8.88 7.56 -3.64
N THR A 217 8.45 8.46 -4.53
CA THR A 217 8.57 9.91 -4.32
C THR A 217 7.31 10.68 -4.68
N LEU A 218 7.12 11.82 -4.03
CA LEU A 218 5.94 12.68 -4.18
C LEU A 218 5.80 13.29 -5.59
N TYR A 219 6.88 13.41 -6.35
CA TYR A 219 6.83 13.89 -7.73
C TYR A 219 6.57 12.79 -8.76
N HIS A 220 6.52 11.51 -8.37
CA HIS A 220 6.04 10.43 -9.24
C HIS A 220 4.52 10.39 -9.31
N THR A 221 3.90 11.56 -9.48
CA THR A 221 2.46 11.70 -9.71
C THR A 221 2.25 12.19 -11.13
N THR A 222 1.21 11.71 -11.79
CA THR A 222 0.83 12.18 -13.13
C THR A 222 0.64 13.69 -13.12
N PHE A 223 0.09 14.26 -12.06
CA PHE A 223 -0.07 15.71 -11.92
C PHE A 223 1.28 16.46 -11.99
N SER A 224 2.32 15.97 -11.31
CA SER A 224 3.66 16.57 -11.43
C SER A 224 4.23 16.44 -12.84
N VAL A 225 4.01 15.30 -13.51
CA VAL A 225 4.47 15.06 -14.89
C VAL A 225 3.82 16.05 -15.86
N TYR A 226 2.52 16.30 -15.69
CA TYR A 226 1.73 17.19 -16.55
C TYR A 226 1.70 18.65 -16.08
N GLY A 227 2.65 19.04 -15.21
CA GLY A 227 2.94 20.44 -14.93
C GLY A 227 2.09 21.09 -13.84
N TYR A 228 1.31 20.32 -13.08
CA TYR A 228 0.59 20.86 -11.92
C TYR A 228 1.56 21.06 -10.74
N PRO A 229 1.46 22.20 -10.03
CA PRO A 229 2.33 22.49 -8.91
C PRO A 229 2.00 21.61 -7.71
N LEU A 230 3.03 21.01 -7.10
CA LEU A 230 2.91 20.23 -5.87
C LEU A 230 2.92 21.10 -4.61
N VAL A 231 3.40 22.36 -4.72
CA VAL A 231 3.47 23.33 -3.64
C VAL A 231 2.23 24.24 -3.60
N PRO A 232 1.76 24.67 -2.42
CA PRO A 232 2.28 24.34 -1.09
C PRO A 232 2.11 22.86 -0.75
N CYS A 233 3.12 22.28 -0.09
CA CYS A 233 3.13 20.88 0.33
C CYS A 233 3.37 20.82 1.83
N ALA A 234 2.44 20.22 2.57
CA ALA A 234 2.55 20.00 4.00
C ALA A 234 3.09 18.61 4.31
N ILE A 235 3.78 18.49 5.45
CA ILE A 235 4.12 17.23 6.10
C ILE A 235 3.83 17.35 7.60
N SER A 236 3.22 16.32 8.18
CA SER A 236 2.79 16.29 9.58
C SER A 236 3.17 14.98 10.28
N ASP A 237 3.27 15.03 11.62
CA ASP A 237 3.55 13.87 12.47
C ASP A 237 2.40 13.56 13.44
N ALA A 238 2.53 12.43 14.14
CA ALA A 238 1.55 11.97 15.14
C ALA A 238 1.40 12.90 16.36
N ALA A 239 2.29 13.88 16.54
CA ALA A 239 2.23 14.86 17.62
C ALA A 239 1.53 16.17 17.19
N GLY A 240 1.04 16.25 15.94
CA GLY A 240 0.38 17.44 15.39
C GLY A 240 1.36 18.52 14.94
N ASN A 241 2.66 18.23 14.86
CA ASN A 241 3.61 19.15 14.25
C ASN A 241 3.37 19.18 12.74
N VAL A 242 3.32 20.38 12.15
CA VAL A 242 3.15 20.55 10.71
C VAL A 242 4.22 21.48 10.16
N SER A 243 4.85 21.06 9.07
CA SER A 243 5.78 21.87 8.28
C SER A 243 5.25 22.01 6.86
N VAL A 244 5.36 23.20 6.27
CA VAL A 244 4.87 23.47 4.92
C VAL A 244 5.96 24.06 4.05
N ALA A 245 6.21 23.41 2.91
CA ALA A 245 7.01 23.95 1.83
C ALA A 245 6.12 24.82 0.93
N LEU A 246 6.26 26.14 1.01
CA LEU A 246 5.45 27.09 0.23
C LEU A 246 5.88 27.17 -1.25
N SER A 247 7.18 27.02 -1.53
CA SER A 247 7.73 27.13 -2.88
C SER A 247 9.07 26.40 -2.99
N THR A 248 9.31 25.84 -4.18
CA THR A 248 10.55 25.19 -4.58
C THR A 248 10.75 25.36 -6.09
N ASP A 249 11.99 25.36 -6.56
CA ASP A 249 12.28 25.50 -7.99
C ASP A 249 11.99 24.24 -8.82
N THR A 250 12.03 23.05 -8.19
CA THR A 250 11.83 21.77 -8.86
C THR A 250 11.11 20.77 -7.94
N PRO A 251 10.29 19.85 -8.48
CA PRO A 251 9.68 18.76 -7.71
C PRO A 251 10.70 17.87 -7.00
N VAL A 252 11.88 17.67 -7.61
CA VAL A 252 12.98 16.91 -7.01
C VAL A 252 13.55 17.61 -5.78
N ARG A 253 13.62 18.95 -5.77
CA ARG A 253 14.06 19.70 -4.58
C ARG A 253 13.00 19.68 -3.49
N LEU A 254 11.71 19.74 -3.85
CA LEU A 254 10.61 19.54 -2.90
C LEU A 254 10.73 18.20 -2.19
N GLU A 255 10.91 17.10 -2.93
CA GLU A 255 11.08 15.77 -2.34
C GLU A 255 12.21 15.71 -1.33
N LYS A 256 13.38 16.29 -1.68
CA LYS A 256 14.54 16.32 -0.79
C LYS A 256 14.25 17.10 0.49
N LEU A 257 13.55 18.24 0.38
CA LEU A 257 13.19 19.07 1.52
C LEU A 257 12.20 18.35 2.45
N ILE A 258 11.09 17.84 1.91
CA ILE A 258 10.06 17.14 2.68
C ILE A 258 10.61 15.84 3.26
N ARG A 259 11.47 15.09 2.54
CA ARG A 259 12.16 13.91 3.08
C ARG A 259 13.05 14.28 4.27
N THR A 260 13.79 15.39 4.20
CA THR A 260 14.65 15.85 5.30
C THR A 260 13.81 16.16 6.53
N THR A 261 12.69 16.87 6.36
CA THR A 261 11.73 17.13 7.43
C THR A 261 11.14 15.84 8.00
N ALA A 262 10.82 14.85 7.16
CA ALA A 262 10.31 13.55 7.61
C ALA A 262 11.28 12.82 8.55
N VAL A 263 12.60 13.01 8.40
CA VAL A 263 13.59 12.44 9.32
C VAL A 263 13.41 13.00 10.73
N GLU A 264 13.27 14.32 10.84
CA GLU A 264 13.08 15.01 12.12
C GLU A 264 11.73 14.66 12.76
N LEU A 265 10.69 14.55 11.94
CA LEU A 265 9.33 14.18 12.35
C LEU A 265 9.16 12.68 12.66
N GLY A 266 10.25 11.90 12.66
CA GLY A 266 10.23 10.51 13.14
C GLY A 266 9.91 9.45 12.09
N LEU A 267 10.00 9.77 10.79
CA LEU A 267 9.96 8.87 9.63
C LEU A 267 8.62 8.16 9.34
N THR A 268 7.57 8.46 10.11
CA THR A 268 6.18 8.06 9.86
C THR A 268 5.34 9.33 9.92
N CYS A 269 5.11 9.91 8.76
CA CYS A 269 4.44 11.20 8.59
C CYS A 269 3.26 11.05 7.64
N ALA A 270 2.45 12.08 7.53
CA ALA A 270 1.55 12.25 6.40
C ALA A 270 1.95 13.48 5.59
N SER A 271 1.55 13.53 4.32
CA SER A 271 1.72 14.71 3.47
C SER A 271 0.44 15.04 2.74
N SER A 272 0.28 16.31 2.41
CA SER A 272 -0.76 16.80 1.48
C SER A 272 -0.12 17.80 0.53
N THR A 273 -0.44 17.68 -0.76
CA THR A 273 0.04 18.58 -1.80
C THR A 273 -1.02 19.62 -2.14
N ASN A 274 -0.66 20.54 -3.02
CA ASN A 274 -1.58 21.57 -3.46
C ASN A 274 -2.89 21.01 -4.05
N PRO A 275 -4.08 21.46 -3.56
CA PRO A 275 -5.36 21.05 -4.11
C PRO A 275 -5.48 21.38 -5.59
N LEU A 276 -6.17 20.51 -6.31
CA LEU A 276 -6.32 20.57 -7.76
C LEU A 276 -7.78 20.79 -8.15
N PRO A 277 -8.04 21.48 -9.28
CA PRO A 277 -9.39 21.61 -9.80
C PRO A 277 -9.87 20.27 -10.39
N GLY A 278 -11.18 20.01 -10.36
CA GLY A 278 -11.76 18.77 -10.89
C GLY A 278 -11.45 18.53 -12.37
N SER A 279 -11.23 19.59 -13.15
CA SER A 279 -10.70 19.52 -14.53
C SER A 279 -9.33 18.84 -14.62
N ALA A 280 -8.42 19.11 -13.68
CA ALA A 280 -7.12 18.46 -13.62
C ALA A 280 -7.25 16.97 -13.27
N ILE A 281 -8.10 16.65 -12.28
CA ILE A 281 -8.38 15.26 -11.88
C ILE A 281 -8.92 14.45 -13.06
N LYS A 282 -9.85 15.01 -13.84
CA LYS A 282 -10.42 14.34 -15.03
C LYS A 282 -9.42 14.17 -16.17
N ALA A 283 -8.51 15.13 -16.35
CA ALA A 283 -7.55 15.10 -17.46
C ALA A 283 -6.33 14.20 -17.17
N HIS A 284 -5.85 14.18 -15.92
CA HIS A 284 -4.55 13.58 -15.59
C HIS A 284 -4.59 12.66 -14.37
N GLY A 285 -5.73 12.43 -13.72
CA GLY A 285 -5.89 11.34 -12.76
C GLY A 285 -6.00 10.00 -13.50
N VAL A 286 -5.48 8.93 -12.89
CA VAL A 286 -5.73 7.56 -13.34
C VAL A 286 -7.11 7.14 -12.84
N PRO A 287 -8.10 6.93 -13.71
CA PRO A 287 -9.48 6.67 -13.27
C PRO A 287 -9.68 5.22 -12.83
N ASN A 288 -10.72 4.99 -12.03
CA ASN A 288 -11.27 3.68 -11.67
C ASN A 288 -10.31 2.75 -10.87
N THR A 289 -9.29 3.29 -10.22
CA THR A 289 -8.28 2.46 -9.54
C THR A 289 -8.79 1.88 -8.22
N LEU A 290 -9.73 2.53 -7.52
CA LEU A 290 -10.45 1.93 -6.39
C LEU A 290 -11.38 0.80 -6.86
N SER A 291 -12.10 1.01 -7.96
CA SER A 291 -12.88 -0.05 -8.60
C SER A 291 -12.01 -1.24 -9.01
N GLN A 292 -10.83 -0.99 -9.60
CA GLN A 292 -9.88 -2.04 -9.96
C GLN A 292 -9.40 -2.82 -8.74
N ALA A 293 -9.02 -2.12 -7.66
CA ALA A 293 -8.63 -2.75 -6.41
C ALA A 293 -9.76 -3.65 -5.85
N TRP A 294 -11.01 -3.18 -5.90
CA TRP A 294 -12.15 -4.00 -5.46
C TRP A 294 -12.32 -5.28 -6.29
N TYR A 295 -12.24 -5.19 -7.63
CA TYR A 295 -12.35 -6.38 -8.49
C TYR A 295 -11.19 -7.36 -8.28
N LEU A 296 -9.96 -6.87 -8.14
CA LEU A 296 -8.78 -7.70 -7.87
C LEU A 296 -8.92 -8.41 -6.52
N GLY A 297 -9.31 -7.69 -5.47
CA GLY A 297 -9.60 -8.28 -4.17
C GLY A 297 -10.68 -9.33 -4.25
N ARG A 298 -11.81 -9.02 -4.91
CA ARG A 298 -12.91 -9.98 -5.11
C ARG A 298 -12.41 -11.26 -5.78
N ALA A 299 -11.59 -11.16 -6.81
CA ALA A 299 -11.03 -12.30 -7.52
C ALA A 299 -10.11 -13.16 -6.64
N VAL A 300 -9.20 -12.54 -5.89
CA VAL A 300 -8.31 -13.24 -4.94
C VAL A 300 -9.10 -13.96 -3.85
N HIS A 301 -10.09 -13.30 -3.27
CA HIS A 301 -10.94 -13.88 -2.22
C HIS A 301 -11.83 -15.02 -2.73
N LEU A 302 -12.35 -14.92 -3.96
CA LEU A 302 -13.09 -16.01 -4.61
C LEU A 302 -12.18 -17.20 -4.91
N ALA A 303 -10.99 -16.97 -5.49
CA ALA A 303 -10.01 -18.00 -5.77
C ALA A 303 -9.59 -18.75 -4.49
N LYS A 304 -9.46 -18.04 -3.37
CA LYS A 304 -9.18 -18.64 -2.05
C LYS A 304 -10.25 -19.64 -1.61
N ARG A 305 -11.52 -19.36 -1.90
CA ARG A 305 -12.66 -20.24 -1.55
C ARG A 305 -12.75 -21.43 -2.47
N THR A 306 -12.56 -21.21 -3.77
CA THR A 306 -12.62 -22.26 -4.78
C THR A 306 -11.34 -23.09 -4.85
N LYS A 307 -10.30 -22.68 -4.12
CA LYS A 307 -8.93 -23.23 -4.21
C LYS A 307 -8.41 -23.15 -5.64
N GLY A 308 -8.72 -22.07 -6.35
CA GLY A 308 -8.23 -21.81 -7.70
C GLY A 308 -6.89 -21.07 -7.72
N SER A 309 -6.33 -20.92 -8.92
CA SER A 309 -5.14 -20.11 -9.18
C SER A 309 -5.42 -18.63 -8.95
N TYR A 310 -4.74 -18.02 -7.97
CA TYR A 310 -4.85 -16.58 -7.70
C TYR A 310 -4.35 -15.73 -8.87
N VAL A 311 -3.29 -16.20 -9.55
CA VAL A 311 -2.70 -15.52 -10.70
C VAL A 311 -3.70 -15.46 -11.85
N ASP A 312 -4.35 -16.57 -12.18
CA ASP A 312 -5.36 -16.59 -13.23
C ASP A 312 -6.57 -15.74 -12.85
N ALA A 313 -7.01 -15.79 -11.58
CA ALA A 313 -8.11 -14.96 -11.11
C ALA A 313 -7.81 -13.46 -11.23
N ILE A 314 -6.57 -13.03 -10.96
CA ILE A 314 -6.13 -11.65 -11.20
C ILE A 314 -6.14 -11.33 -12.69
N PHE A 315 -5.64 -12.22 -13.55
CA PHE A 315 -5.57 -11.99 -15.00
C PHE A 315 -6.93 -12.06 -15.70
N ASP A 316 -7.93 -12.70 -15.10
CA ASP A 316 -9.32 -12.64 -15.57
C ASP A 316 -9.96 -11.27 -15.28
N VAL A 317 -9.38 -10.45 -14.38
CA VAL A 317 -9.82 -9.07 -14.08
C VAL A 317 -9.11 -8.04 -14.95
N CYS A 318 -7.80 -8.16 -15.14
CA CYS A 318 -7.01 -7.22 -15.94
C CYS A 318 -5.87 -7.91 -16.70
N ALA A 319 -5.37 -7.24 -17.74
CA ALA A 319 -4.20 -7.70 -18.47
C ALA A 319 -2.99 -7.88 -17.54
N GLY A 320 -2.23 -8.95 -17.74
CA GLY A 320 -1.03 -9.21 -16.97
C GLY A 320 -0.25 -10.43 -17.47
N LYS A 321 0.94 -10.62 -16.90
CA LYS A 321 1.87 -11.71 -17.22
C LYS A 321 2.48 -12.31 -15.96
N LEU A 322 2.51 -13.63 -15.88
CA LEU A 322 3.28 -14.32 -14.86
C LEU A 322 4.75 -14.34 -15.29
N LEU A 323 5.61 -13.67 -14.54
CA LEU A 323 7.04 -13.57 -14.83
C LEU A 323 7.83 -14.73 -14.22
N PHE A 324 7.44 -15.17 -13.01
CA PHE A 324 8.17 -16.20 -12.28
C PHE A 324 7.29 -16.89 -11.23
N SER A 325 7.58 -18.15 -10.94
CA SER A 325 7.03 -18.89 -9.81
C SER A 325 8.16 -19.64 -9.12
N GLY A 326 8.37 -19.38 -7.84
CA GLY A 326 9.58 -19.80 -7.17
C GLY A 326 9.57 -19.61 -5.66
N LYS A 327 10.77 -19.64 -5.08
CA LYS A 327 10.99 -19.31 -3.67
C LYS A 327 12.08 -18.25 -3.51
N ILE A 328 11.94 -17.42 -2.50
CA ILE A 328 12.94 -16.41 -2.14
C ILE A 328 14.17 -17.10 -1.53
N THR A 329 15.35 -16.89 -2.10
CA THR A 329 16.62 -17.45 -1.64
C THR A 329 17.58 -16.43 -1.04
N ASP A 330 17.43 -15.15 -1.36
CA ASP A 330 18.21 -14.09 -0.72
C ASP A 330 17.41 -12.79 -0.72
N VAL A 331 17.58 -11.97 0.32
CA VAL A 331 17.03 -10.62 0.35
C VAL A 331 18.05 -9.68 0.96
N ARG A 332 18.64 -8.84 0.10
CA ARG A 332 19.60 -7.81 0.50
C ARG A 332 18.88 -6.50 0.66
N ARG A 333 19.15 -5.80 1.77
CA ARG A 333 18.55 -4.51 2.08
C ARG A 333 19.59 -3.58 2.69
N TYR A 334 19.55 -2.34 2.27
CA TYR A 334 20.26 -1.26 2.91
C TYR A 334 19.41 0.01 2.87
N ILE A 335 19.80 0.99 3.68
CA ILE A 335 19.09 2.26 3.78
C ILE A 335 19.97 3.32 3.12
N GLY A 336 19.39 4.11 2.23
CA GLY A 336 20.09 5.21 1.58
C GLY A 336 19.12 6.30 1.16
N GLY A 337 19.47 7.57 1.37
CA GLY A 337 18.73 8.72 0.85
C GLY A 337 17.27 8.86 1.30
N GLY A 338 16.86 8.22 2.40
CA GLY A 338 15.45 8.22 2.80
C GLY A 338 14.68 6.93 2.47
N TYR A 339 15.26 6.04 1.66
CA TYR A 339 14.59 4.86 1.12
C TYR A 339 15.12 3.55 1.68
N THR A 340 14.30 2.50 1.55
CA THR A 340 14.76 1.11 1.70
C THR A 340 15.12 0.60 0.30
N MET A 341 16.41 0.35 0.06
CA MET A 341 16.91 -0.13 -1.22
C MET A 341 17.46 -1.55 -1.09
N GLY A 342 17.43 -2.29 -2.18
CA GLY A 342 17.91 -3.66 -2.16
C GLY A 342 17.53 -4.47 -3.37
N ALA A 343 17.70 -5.78 -3.25
CA ALA A 343 17.27 -6.74 -4.25
C ALA A 343 16.82 -8.05 -3.58
N VAL A 344 15.86 -8.71 -4.21
CA VAL A 344 15.44 -10.07 -3.86
C VAL A 344 15.88 -11.03 -4.95
N MET A 345 16.44 -12.17 -4.54
CA MET A 345 16.77 -13.29 -5.40
C MET A 345 15.73 -14.40 -5.21
N LEU A 346 15.30 -14.97 -6.33
CA LEU A 346 14.35 -16.07 -6.38
C LEU A 346 14.94 -17.24 -7.15
N ALA A 347 14.67 -18.45 -6.65
CA ALA A 347 15.03 -19.71 -7.29
C ALA A 347 13.77 -20.46 -7.77
N PRO A 348 13.88 -21.24 -8.86
CA PRO A 348 12.79 -22.09 -9.30
C PRO A 348 12.51 -23.17 -8.24
N LEU A 349 11.25 -23.64 -8.18
CA LEU A 349 10.87 -24.73 -7.28
C LEU A 349 11.43 -26.08 -7.79
N SER A 350 11.94 -26.90 -6.87
CA SER A 350 12.32 -28.28 -7.19
C SER A 350 11.09 -29.09 -7.62
N HIS A 351 11.29 -30.26 -8.25
CA HIS A 351 10.19 -31.13 -8.65
C HIS A 351 9.25 -31.51 -7.49
N GLU A 352 9.80 -31.70 -6.28
CA GLU A 352 9.05 -32.06 -5.07
C GLU A 352 8.33 -30.86 -4.43
N GLU A 353 8.85 -29.65 -4.66
CA GLU A 353 8.27 -28.42 -4.11
C GLU A 353 7.08 -27.89 -4.90
N ARG A 354 6.84 -28.42 -6.11
CA ARG A 354 5.77 -27.98 -7.01
C ARG A 354 4.39 -28.32 -6.43
N GLU A 355 3.48 -27.36 -6.53
CA GLU A 355 2.10 -27.54 -6.12
C GLU A 355 1.36 -28.52 -7.04
N SER A 356 0.22 -29.02 -6.54
CA SER A 356 -0.72 -29.77 -7.37
C SER A 356 -1.11 -28.96 -8.61
N PRO A 357 -1.22 -29.58 -9.81
CA PRO A 357 -1.55 -28.87 -11.06
C PRO A 357 -2.84 -28.06 -11.01
N ILE A 358 -3.73 -28.35 -10.06
CA ILE A 358 -5.05 -27.71 -9.90
C ILE A 358 -4.94 -26.21 -9.57
N ASN A 359 -3.86 -25.80 -8.88
CA ASN A 359 -3.70 -24.41 -8.42
C ASN A 359 -2.65 -23.62 -9.22
N ALA A 360 -2.01 -24.26 -10.21
CA ALA A 360 -0.99 -23.63 -11.02
C ALA A 360 -1.61 -22.67 -12.04
N SER A 361 -0.91 -21.58 -12.35
CA SER A 361 -1.34 -20.68 -13.43
C SER A 361 -1.34 -21.39 -14.78
N ARG A 362 -2.25 -20.97 -15.67
CA ARG A 362 -2.26 -21.38 -17.08
C ARG A 362 -1.02 -20.89 -17.85
N GLN A 363 -0.37 -19.80 -17.39
CA GLN A 363 0.83 -19.26 -18.02
C GLN A 363 2.07 -20.03 -17.56
N GLN A 364 2.92 -20.42 -18.51
CA GLN A 364 4.18 -21.10 -18.23
C GLN A 364 5.31 -20.11 -17.97
N VAL A 365 6.23 -20.47 -17.06
CA VAL A 365 7.43 -19.70 -16.74
C VAL A 365 8.69 -20.58 -16.82
N PRO A 366 9.88 -20.01 -17.02
CA PRO A 366 11.13 -20.75 -16.99
C PRO A 366 11.33 -21.48 -15.64
N MET A 367 11.77 -22.73 -15.71
CA MET A 367 11.92 -23.61 -14.53
C MET A 367 13.38 -23.88 -14.17
N ASP A 368 14.31 -23.34 -14.94
CA ASP A 368 15.76 -23.54 -14.88
C ASP A 368 16.53 -22.22 -14.62
N LYS A 369 15.83 -21.08 -14.61
CA LYS A 369 16.41 -19.75 -14.38
C LYS A 369 16.09 -19.24 -12.98
N TYR A 370 16.96 -18.38 -12.45
CA TYR A 370 16.71 -17.58 -11.26
C TYR A 370 16.14 -16.23 -11.65
N MET A 371 15.62 -15.48 -10.68
CA MET A 371 15.15 -14.11 -10.91
C MET A 371 15.72 -13.17 -9.85
N ILE A 372 16.15 -11.99 -10.29
CA ILE A 372 16.53 -10.86 -9.45
C ILE A 372 15.53 -9.73 -9.63
N ILE A 373 15.11 -9.11 -8.53
CA ILE A 373 14.21 -7.95 -8.52
C ILE A 373 14.77 -6.89 -7.58
N PRO A 374 15.42 -5.85 -8.12
CA PRO A 374 15.81 -4.69 -7.34
C PRO A 374 14.62 -3.81 -6.96
N PHE A 375 14.74 -3.13 -5.83
CA PHE A 375 13.71 -2.23 -5.31
C PHE A 375 14.30 -0.98 -4.64
N GLN A 376 13.54 0.10 -4.70
CA GLN A 376 13.68 1.32 -3.89
C GLN A 376 12.30 1.63 -3.33
N ASN A 377 12.00 1.12 -2.13
CA ASN A 377 10.65 0.91 -1.58
C ASN A 377 9.76 0.02 -2.48
N GLU A 378 9.59 0.37 -3.76
CA GLU A 378 8.86 -0.37 -4.80
C GLU A 378 9.82 -1.14 -5.74
N PHE A 379 9.32 -2.19 -6.37
CA PHE A 379 10.04 -3.01 -7.35
C PHE A 379 10.28 -2.24 -8.66
N LEU A 380 11.54 -2.22 -9.12
CA LEU A 380 11.98 -1.40 -10.26
C LEU A 380 12.01 -2.17 -11.57
N TYR A 381 12.60 -3.37 -11.56
CA TYR A 381 12.63 -4.26 -12.72
C TYR A 381 12.75 -5.72 -12.26
N ALA A 382 12.40 -6.63 -13.15
CA ALA A 382 12.58 -8.06 -12.98
C ALA A 382 13.46 -8.60 -14.11
N ALA A 383 14.48 -9.38 -13.74
CA ALA A 383 15.38 -10.00 -14.70
C ALA A 383 15.59 -11.47 -14.38
N TYR A 384 15.55 -12.33 -15.41
CA TYR A 384 16.08 -13.69 -15.27
C TYR A 384 17.61 -13.62 -15.15
N CYS A 385 18.20 -14.51 -14.37
CA CYS A 385 19.64 -14.56 -14.13
C CYS A 385 20.12 -15.96 -13.76
N ASP A 386 21.43 -16.11 -13.59
CA ASP A 386 22.05 -17.26 -12.96
C ASP A 386 21.81 -17.29 -11.42
N GLN A 387 22.28 -18.36 -10.77
CA GLN A 387 22.14 -18.53 -9.32
C GLN A 387 22.85 -17.43 -8.50
N GLU A 388 23.88 -16.80 -9.07
CA GLU A 388 24.67 -15.77 -8.40
C GLU A 388 24.04 -14.37 -8.54
N GLY A 389 23.13 -14.19 -9.50
CA GLY A 389 22.50 -12.92 -9.82
C GLY A 389 23.44 -11.96 -10.57
N SER A 390 24.43 -12.49 -11.29
CA SER A 390 25.47 -11.68 -11.94
C SER A 390 24.86 -10.73 -12.99
N GLU A 391 25.28 -9.46 -13.03
CA GLU A 391 24.72 -8.47 -13.98
C GLU A 391 24.83 -8.90 -15.43
N ALA A 392 25.94 -9.58 -15.81
CA ALA A 392 26.15 -10.08 -17.17
C ALA A 392 25.18 -11.21 -17.57
N SER A 393 24.62 -11.94 -16.60
CA SER A 393 23.61 -12.98 -16.85
C SER A 393 22.18 -12.45 -16.92
N GLN A 394 21.96 -11.16 -16.59
CA GLN A 394 20.63 -10.61 -16.44
C GLN A 394 19.95 -10.40 -17.80
N GLN A 395 18.81 -11.08 -17.96
CA GLN A 395 17.86 -10.84 -19.04
C GLN A 395 16.63 -10.13 -18.45
N VAL A 396 16.56 -8.82 -18.62
CA VAL A 396 15.42 -8.00 -18.14
C VAL A 396 14.15 -8.40 -18.89
N VAL A 397 13.08 -8.66 -18.14
CA VAL A 397 11.78 -9.10 -18.68
C VAL A 397 10.61 -8.17 -18.35
N CYS A 398 10.80 -7.25 -17.40
CA CYS A 398 9.84 -6.20 -17.09
C CYS A 398 10.53 -5.06 -16.37
N THR A 399 10.16 -3.83 -16.67
CA THR A 399 10.62 -2.63 -15.96
C THR A 399 9.45 -1.74 -15.56
N VAL A 400 9.68 -0.84 -14.61
CA VAL A 400 8.90 0.40 -14.48
C VAL A 400 8.74 1.08 -15.86
N PRO A 401 7.60 1.74 -16.16
CA PRO A 401 6.49 2.04 -15.26
C PRO A 401 5.53 0.87 -15.00
N ASN A 402 5.66 -0.27 -15.70
CA ASN A 402 4.80 -1.43 -15.48
C ASN A 402 4.91 -1.93 -14.04
N LEU A 403 3.78 -2.40 -13.51
CA LEU A 403 3.69 -2.84 -12.13
C LEU A 403 4.33 -4.22 -12.04
N ILE A 404 5.24 -4.40 -11.09
CA ILE A 404 5.79 -5.72 -10.72
C ILE A 404 5.29 -6.01 -9.32
N SER A 405 4.64 -7.15 -9.11
CA SER A 405 4.10 -7.53 -7.79
C SER A 405 4.52 -8.95 -7.44
N ILE A 406 4.85 -9.17 -6.17
CA ILE A 406 5.23 -10.48 -5.63
C ILE A 406 4.08 -10.95 -4.74
N LEU A 407 3.43 -12.03 -5.14
CA LEU A 407 2.28 -12.62 -4.45
C LEU A 407 2.73 -13.82 -3.63
N GLY A 408 2.23 -13.94 -2.40
CA GLY A 408 2.37 -15.14 -1.59
C GLY A 408 1.47 -16.29 -2.06
N GLN A 409 1.59 -17.44 -1.40
CA GLN A 409 0.73 -18.62 -1.66
C GLN A 409 -0.72 -18.43 -1.22
N ASP A 410 -1.03 -17.36 -0.49
CA ASP A 410 -2.37 -16.97 -0.08
C ASP A 410 -3.02 -15.94 -1.02
N GLY A 411 -2.32 -15.56 -2.09
CA GLY A 411 -2.75 -14.54 -3.06
C GLY A 411 -2.52 -13.10 -2.60
N GLU A 412 -2.06 -12.88 -1.37
CA GLU A 412 -1.76 -11.55 -0.85
C GLU A 412 -0.41 -11.07 -1.39
N ALA A 413 -0.30 -9.76 -1.63
CA ALA A 413 0.94 -9.16 -2.09
C ALA A 413 1.94 -8.98 -0.94
N ILE A 414 3.22 -9.20 -1.24
CA ILE A 414 4.32 -9.10 -0.28
C ILE A 414 5.09 -7.81 -0.55
N GLY A 415 5.01 -6.87 0.40
CA GLY A 415 5.79 -5.63 0.38
C GLY A 415 7.29 -5.88 0.48
N SER A 416 8.10 -4.94 0.00
CA SER A 416 9.57 -5.00 0.04
C SER A 416 10.11 -5.11 1.47
N GLN A 417 9.40 -4.54 2.45
CA GLN A 417 9.68 -4.68 3.88
C GLN A 417 9.39 -6.08 4.43
N ASP A 418 8.53 -6.85 3.77
CA ASP A 418 8.01 -8.13 4.24
C ASP A 418 8.63 -9.35 3.53
N LEU A 419 9.44 -9.15 2.49
CA LEU A 419 10.16 -10.28 1.86
C LEU A 419 11.05 -11.02 2.88
N ARG A 420 10.92 -12.35 2.93
CA ARG A 420 11.73 -13.23 3.80
C ARG A 420 12.25 -14.41 2.99
N TYR A 421 13.41 -14.90 3.41
CA TYR A 421 13.95 -16.16 2.91
C TYR A 421 12.93 -17.30 3.05
N GLY A 422 12.83 -18.13 2.02
CA GLY A 422 12.02 -19.35 2.01
C GLY A 422 10.55 -19.16 1.66
N LEU A 423 10.07 -17.92 1.48
CA LEU A 423 8.71 -17.69 1.01
C LEU A 423 8.56 -18.19 -0.42
N ARG A 424 7.51 -18.97 -0.67
CA ARG A 424 7.08 -19.34 -2.02
C ARG A 424 6.20 -18.24 -2.58
N VAL A 425 6.48 -17.84 -3.82
CA VAL A 425 5.88 -16.64 -4.40
C VAL A 425 5.65 -16.78 -5.91
N ASN A 426 4.70 -16.01 -6.40
CA ASN A 426 4.50 -15.73 -7.81
C ASN A 426 4.87 -14.27 -8.08
N VAL A 427 5.67 -14.02 -9.12
CA VAL A 427 6.00 -12.67 -9.58
C VAL A 427 5.15 -12.39 -10.80
N ILE A 428 4.26 -11.40 -10.70
CA ILE A 428 3.40 -10.97 -11.80
C ILE A 428 3.79 -9.57 -12.26
N ALA A 429 3.46 -9.26 -13.52
CA ALA A 429 3.50 -7.91 -14.04
C ALA A 429 2.15 -7.49 -14.62
N LEU A 430 1.79 -6.23 -14.40
CA LEU A 430 0.59 -5.58 -14.93
C LEU A 430 1.00 -4.34 -15.75
N PRO A 431 0.31 -4.03 -16.86
CA PRO A 431 0.66 -2.90 -17.70
C PRO A 431 0.41 -1.57 -16.98
N ALA A 432 1.33 -0.62 -17.15
CA ALA A 432 1.12 0.75 -16.68
C ALA A 432 0.01 1.46 -17.46
N HIS A 433 -0.69 2.39 -16.78
CA HIS A 433 -1.66 3.27 -17.41
C HIS A 433 -1.01 4.10 -18.54
N PRO A 434 -1.71 4.39 -19.66
CA PRO A 434 -1.15 5.13 -20.79
C PRO A 434 -0.58 6.51 -20.45
N LEU A 435 -1.05 7.17 -19.38
CA LEU A 435 -0.47 8.42 -18.87
C LEU A 435 1.02 8.28 -18.52
N TRP A 436 1.50 7.09 -18.17
CA TRP A 436 2.91 6.82 -17.87
C TRP A 436 3.75 6.43 -19.09
N ARG A 437 3.15 6.33 -20.28
CA ARG A 437 3.82 5.92 -21.52
C ARG A 437 4.20 7.07 -22.44
N THR A 438 3.86 8.31 -22.07
CA THR A 438 4.30 9.49 -22.80
C THR A 438 5.82 9.71 -22.64
N PRO A 439 6.52 10.34 -23.60
CA PRO A 439 7.95 10.61 -23.47
C PRO A 439 8.33 11.40 -22.22
N GLU A 440 7.51 12.35 -21.79
CA GLU A 440 7.70 13.12 -20.56
C GLU A 440 7.48 12.28 -19.30
N ALA A 441 6.47 11.40 -19.28
CA ALA A 441 6.21 10.54 -18.14
C ALA A 441 7.28 9.45 -17.99
N LEU A 442 7.78 8.88 -19.09
CA LEU A 442 8.84 7.87 -19.07
C LEU A 442 10.17 8.42 -18.53
N LYS A 443 10.45 9.72 -18.72
CA LYS A 443 11.62 10.37 -18.10
C LYS A 443 11.53 10.45 -16.58
N VAL A 444 10.33 10.33 -16.02
CA VAL A 444 10.07 10.42 -14.57
C VAL A 444 9.80 9.02 -14.01
N GLY A 445 8.76 8.34 -14.47
CA GLY A 445 8.31 7.05 -13.95
C GLY A 445 8.85 5.81 -14.68
N GLY A 446 9.64 5.99 -15.75
CA GLY A 446 10.29 4.91 -16.49
C GLY A 446 11.74 4.68 -16.05
N PRO A 447 12.48 3.75 -16.70
CA PRO A 447 13.80 3.32 -16.24
C PRO A 447 14.81 4.47 -16.07
N ASP A 448 14.84 5.41 -17.02
CA ASP A 448 15.73 6.58 -16.98
C ASP A 448 15.47 7.47 -15.75
N GLY A 449 14.22 7.64 -15.34
CA GLY A 449 13.85 8.43 -14.16
C GLY A 449 14.37 7.84 -12.85
N PHE A 450 14.56 6.52 -12.82
CA PHE A 450 15.21 5.80 -11.71
C PHE A 450 16.72 5.65 -11.90
N GLY A 451 17.31 6.24 -12.95
CA GLY A 451 18.73 6.12 -13.27
C GLY A 451 19.15 4.75 -13.77
N LEU A 452 18.20 3.93 -14.25
CA LEU A 452 18.47 2.61 -14.82
C LEU A 452 18.89 2.76 -16.29
N LYS A 453 20.09 2.28 -16.62
CA LYS A 453 20.64 2.34 -17.99
C LYS A 453 20.10 1.20 -18.86
N MET A 454 18.80 1.14 -19.04
CA MET A 454 18.12 0.11 -19.83
C MET A 454 16.85 0.67 -20.49
N ALA A 455 16.42 0.04 -21.58
CA ALA A 455 15.16 0.37 -22.21
C ALA A 455 13.97 -0.08 -21.36
N GLU A 456 12.81 0.53 -21.58
CA GLU A 456 11.55 0.00 -21.05
C GLU A 456 11.30 -1.39 -21.62
N VAL A 457 10.99 -2.34 -20.74
CA VAL A 457 10.49 -3.67 -21.11
C VAL A 457 9.09 -3.84 -20.54
N GLY A 458 8.11 -3.95 -21.43
CA GLY A 458 6.70 -4.09 -21.08
C GLY A 458 6.23 -5.52 -20.86
N VAL A 459 4.93 -5.67 -20.64
CA VAL A 459 4.21 -6.94 -20.74
C VAL A 459 3.64 -7.10 -22.14
N ASP A 460 3.49 -8.33 -22.62
CA ASP A 460 3.03 -8.61 -23.99
C ASP A 460 1.56 -8.21 -24.23
N ASN A 461 0.79 -8.02 -23.15
CA ASN A 461 -0.63 -7.65 -23.22
C ASN A 461 -0.80 -6.14 -23.07
N ASP A 462 -1.63 -5.55 -23.92
CA ASP A 462 -1.94 -4.11 -23.86
C ASP A 462 -2.71 -3.75 -22.58
N PHE A 463 -2.57 -2.49 -22.17
CA PHE A 463 -3.34 -1.93 -21.06
C PHE A 463 -4.85 -2.06 -21.35
N THR A 464 -5.60 -2.52 -20.36
CA THR A 464 -7.07 -2.58 -20.40
C THR A 464 -7.62 -1.62 -19.37
N GLU A 465 -8.57 -0.76 -19.77
CA GLU A 465 -9.23 0.16 -18.85
C GLU A 465 -9.93 -0.59 -17.71
N ALA A 466 -9.78 -0.08 -16.50
CA ALA A 466 -10.43 -0.65 -15.33
C ALA A 466 -11.95 -0.46 -15.39
N ARG A 467 -12.69 -1.54 -15.11
CA ARG A 467 -14.14 -1.52 -14.93
C ARG A 467 -14.50 -0.59 -13.77
N SER A 468 -15.60 0.14 -13.90
CA SER A 468 -16.14 0.96 -12.81
C SER A 468 -17.21 0.20 -12.04
N VAL A 469 -17.02 0.07 -10.73
CA VAL A 469 -18.05 -0.43 -9.81
C VAL A 469 -19.28 0.48 -9.84
N ILE A 470 -19.08 1.79 -9.97
CA ILE A 470 -20.17 2.77 -10.01
C ILE A 470 -21.00 2.60 -11.28
N ASP A 471 -20.37 2.52 -12.45
CA ASP A 471 -21.10 2.37 -13.73
C ASP A 471 -21.80 1.00 -13.82
N GLU A 472 -21.22 -0.07 -13.26
CA GLU A 472 -21.79 -1.43 -13.34
C GLU A 472 -22.92 -1.70 -12.34
N PHE A 473 -22.83 -1.15 -11.13
CA PHE A 473 -23.79 -1.42 -10.06
C PHE A 473 -24.74 -0.26 -9.76
N GLY A 474 -24.55 0.91 -10.38
CA GLY A 474 -25.39 2.09 -10.19
C GLY A 474 -26.64 2.16 -11.07
N ALA A 475 -26.86 1.16 -11.94
CA ALA A 475 -27.99 1.07 -12.86
C ALA A 475 -29.29 0.57 -12.20
#